data_AF-A0A845E3D5-F1
#
_entry.id   AF-A0A845E3D5-F1
#
_cell.length_a   1.000
_cell.length_b   1.000
_cell.length_c   1.000
_cell.angle_alpha   90.00
_cell.angle_beta   90.00
_cell.angle_gamma   90.00
#
_symmetry.space_group_name_H-M   'P 1'
#
loop_
_entity.id
_entity.type
_entity.pdbx_description
1 polymer ?
#
loop_
_entity_poly.entity_id
_entity_poly.type
_entity_poly.pdbx_seq_one_letter_code
_entity_poly.pdbx_strand_id
1 'polypeptide(L)'
;MAIMKNKWFIFCLNIAIVTILFITLAPTYDLFHYINQLFYIAYFYIFVGIIMWVIRGGFFDGITYGFRRFTNRMSKQRDYLDDWEQKPLPSQTVHKTLPRFFLFHGTLLGVSLLALLFLYYST
;
A
#
# COMPACT_ATOMS: atom_id res chain seq x y z
N MET A 1 -6.60 12.01 -21.75
CA MET A 1 -6.37 11.19 -20.54
C MET A 1 -4.88 10.86 -20.39
N ALA A 2 -4.00 11.88 -20.28
CA ALA A 2 -2.54 11.71 -20.24
C ALA A 2 -1.91 12.11 -18.88
N ILE A 3 -2.72 12.67 -17.98
CA ILE A 3 -2.27 13.26 -16.72
C ILE A 3 -1.75 12.17 -15.74
N MET A 4 -2.28 10.94 -15.83
CA MET A 4 -1.82 9.81 -15.00
C MET A 4 -0.53 9.13 -15.48
N LYS A 5 0.06 9.53 -16.61
CA LYS A 5 1.33 8.93 -17.09
C LYS A 5 2.56 9.58 -16.45
N ASN A 6 2.44 10.81 -15.95
CA ASN A 6 3.60 11.50 -15.39
C ASN A 6 3.76 11.18 -13.90
N LYS A 7 4.70 10.28 -13.57
CA LYS A 7 5.02 9.87 -12.20
C LYS A 7 5.33 11.06 -11.29
N TRP A 8 5.91 12.13 -11.86
CA TRP A 8 6.22 13.37 -11.16
C TRP A 8 4.98 14.19 -10.80
N PHE A 9 3.94 14.19 -11.65
CA PHE A 9 2.70 14.90 -11.36
C PHE A 9 2.01 14.29 -10.13
N ILE A 10 1.97 12.96 -10.04
CA ILE A 10 1.41 12.24 -8.90
C ILE A 10 2.22 12.53 -7.62
N PHE A 11 3.54 12.65 -7.74
CA PHE A 11 4.37 13.05 -6.61
C PHE A 11 4.08 14.48 -6.15
N CYS A 12 4.00 15.45 -7.06
CA CYS A 12 3.61 16.83 -6.73
C CYS A 12 2.21 16.89 -6.10
N LEU A 13 1.27 16.08 -6.60
CA LEU A 13 -0.08 15.98 -6.02
C LEU A 13 -0.02 15.44 -4.59
N ASN A 14 0.81 14.43 -4.30
CA ASN A 14 0.99 13.94 -2.95
C ASN A 14 1.60 15.00 -2.02
N ILE A 15 2.61 15.74 -2.46
CA ILE A 15 3.17 16.87 -1.69
C ILE A 15 2.10 17.95 -1.44
N ALA A 16 1.29 18.27 -2.45
CA ALA A 16 0.20 19.22 -2.29
C ALA A 16 -0.81 18.74 -1.23
N ILE A 17 -1.18 17.46 -1.24
CA ILE A 17 -2.04 16.85 -0.20
C ILE A 17 -1.39 16.95 1.18
N VAL A 18 -0.11 16.58 1.32
CA VAL A 18 0.64 16.70 2.59
C VAL A 18 0.60 18.14 3.09
N THR A 19 0.80 19.11 2.21
CA THR A 19 0.83 20.54 2.54
C THR A 19 -0.54 21.05 2.96
N ILE A 20 -1.61 20.62 2.29
CA ILE A 20 -2.99 20.95 2.66
C ILE A 20 -3.33 20.36 4.04
N LEU A 21 -2.98 19.10 4.29
CA LEU A 21 -3.21 18.45 5.58
C LEU A 21 -2.39 19.11 6.70
N PHE A 22 -1.16 19.51 6.41
CA PHE A 22 -0.35 20.28 7.34
C PHE A 22 -1.02 21.62 7.70
N ILE A 23 -1.49 22.39 6.72
CA ILE A 23 -2.13 23.69 6.99
C ILE A 23 -3.43 23.52 7.80
N THR A 24 -4.17 22.43 7.58
CA THR A 24 -5.50 22.23 8.18
C THR A 24 -5.48 21.49 9.53
N LEU A 25 -4.54 20.58 9.75
CA LEU A 25 -4.45 19.76 10.97
C LEU A 25 -3.26 20.09 11.87
N ALA A 26 -2.26 20.87 11.43
CA ALA A 26 -1.11 21.14 12.30
C ALA A 26 -1.50 22.07 13.45
N PRO A 27 -1.23 21.68 14.71
CA PRO A 27 -1.46 22.55 15.87
C PRO A 27 -0.48 23.72 15.91
N THR A 28 0.72 23.55 15.36
CA THR A 28 1.76 24.57 15.23
C THR A 28 2.47 24.42 13.89
N TYR A 29 2.83 25.55 13.29
CA TYR A 29 3.44 25.61 11.96
C TYR A 29 4.97 25.42 12.01
N ASP A 30 5.39 24.28 12.55
CA ASP A 30 6.81 23.92 12.66
C ASP A 30 7.19 22.82 11.67
N LEU A 31 8.48 22.76 11.32
CA LEU A 31 9.02 21.73 10.42
C LEU A 31 8.75 20.31 10.94
N PHE A 32 8.75 20.13 12.27
CA PHE A 32 8.42 18.87 12.92
C PHE A 32 7.01 18.36 12.58
N HIS A 33 6.01 19.24 12.62
CA HIS A 33 4.63 18.88 12.30
C HIS A 33 4.47 18.57 10.80
N TYR A 34 5.22 19.24 9.93
CA TYR A 34 5.25 18.93 8.51
C TYR A 34 5.84 17.53 8.24
N ILE A 35 6.96 17.20 8.91
CA ILE A 35 7.58 15.87 8.86
C ILE A 35 6.59 14.80 9.32
N ASN A 36 5.83 15.05 10.39
CA ASN A 36 4.82 14.09 10.87
C ASN A 36 3.71 13.85 9.85
N GLN A 37 3.18 14.89 9.20
CA GLN A 37 2.15 14.73 8.17
C GLN A 37 2.69 13.97 6.95
N LEU A 38 3.91 14.27 6.53
CA LEU A 38 4.59 13.54 5.47
C LEU A 38 4.81 12.07 5.85
N PHE A 39 5.17 11.80 7.11
CA PHE A 39 5.34 10.45 7.64
C PHE A 39 4.04 9.64 7.57
N TYR A 40 2.90 10.19 8.00
CA TYR A 40 1.63 9.48 7.94
C TYR A 40 1.24 9.08 6.51
N ILE A 41 1.46 9.97 5.54
CA ILE A 41 1.18 9.67 4.13
C ILE A 41 2.18 8.65 3.59
N ALA A 42 3.48 8.83 3.82
CA ALA A 42 4.50 7.88 3.39
C ALA A 42 4.24 6.48 3.98
N TYR A 43 3.90 6.42 5.27
CA TYR A 43 3.53 5.20 5.97
C TYR A 43 2.33 4.53 5.31
N PHE A 44 1.26 5.27 5.01
CA PHE A 44 0.09 4.70 4.33
C PHE A 44 0.46 4.06 2.99
N TYR A 45 1.23 4.76 2.15
CA TYR A 45 1.65 4.23 0.85
C TYR A 45 2.53 2.98 0.97
N ILE A 46 3.51 3.00 1.87
CA ILE A 46 4.42 1.88 2.09
C ILE A 46 3.66 0.69 2.68
N PHE A 47 2.84 0.92 3.70
CA PHE A 47 2.07 -0.12 4.38
C PHE A 47 1.12 -0.84 3.43
N VAL A 48 0.30 -0.07 2.69
CA VAL A 48 -0.60 -0.63 1.67
C VAL A 48 0.21 -1.31 0.57
N GLY A 49 1.30 -0.70 0.11
CA GLY A 49 2.18 -1.28 -0.91
C GLY A 49 2.76 -2.63 -0.51
N ILE A 50 3.22 -2.78 0.73
CA ILE A 50 3.76 -4.03 1.28
C ILE A 50 2.67 -5.08 1.41
N ILE A 51 1.50 -4.72 1.96
CA ILE A 51 0.37 -5.66 2.08
C ILE A 51 -0.01 -6.22 0.71
N MET A 52 -0.18 -5.34 -0.29
CA MET A 52 -0.52 -5.76 -1.63
C MET A 52 0.60 -6.59 -2.28
N TRP A 53 1.86 -6.31 -1.95
CA TRP A 53 3.00 -7.10 -2.39
C TRP A 53 2.98 -8.52 -1.78
N VAL A 54 2.68 -8.66 -0.49
CA VAL A 54 2.55 -9.97 0.19
C VAL A 54 1.35 -10.77 -0.33
N ILE A 55 0.19 -10.12 -0.51
CA ILE A 55 -1.00 -10.75 -1.10
C ILE A 55 -0.67 -11.32 -2.48
N ARG A 56 0.00 -10.52 -3.31
CA ARG A 56 0.38 -10.95 -4.64
C ARG A 56 1.53 -11.97 -4.66
N GLY A 57 2.39 -11.96 -3.64
CA GLY A 57 3.47 -12.93 -3.48
C GLY A 57 2.99 -14.37 -3.27
N GLY A 58 1.67 -14.62 -3.21
CA GLY A 58 1.11 -15.95 -3.07
C GLY A 58 1.11 -16.46 -1.61
N PHE A 59 1.50 -15.62 -0.65
CA PHE A 59 1.47 -15.97 0.78
C PHE A 59 0.05 -16.38 1.21
N PHE A 60 -0.93 -15.57 0.83
CA PHE A 60 -2.34 -15.84 1.13
C PHE A 60 -2.95 -16.93 0.24
N ASP A 61 -2.35 -17.23 -0.91
CA ASP A 61 -2.79 -18.33 -1.77
C ASP A 61 -2.53 -19.67 -1.11
N GLY A 62 -1.34 -19.85 -0.51
CA GLY A 62 -1.00 -21.06 0.23
C GLY A 62 -1.92 -21.30 1.43
N ILE A 63 -2.23 -20.24 2.18
CA ILE A 63 -3.19 -20.28 3.30
C ILE A 63 -4.58 -20.65 2.77
N THR A 64 -5.06 -19.94 1.76
CA THR A 64 -6.40 -20.16 1.19
C THR A 64 -6.53 -21.58 0.63
N TYR A 65 -5.51 -22.08 -0.05
CA TYR A 65 -5.49 -23.45 -0.57
C TYR A 65 -5.53 -24.48 0.56
N GLY A 66 -4.74 -24.29 1.63
CA GLY A 66 -4.75 -25.16 2.81
C GLY A 66 -6.12 -25.21 3.50
N PHE A 67 -6.75 -24.05 3.72
CA PHE A 67 -8.08 -23.96 4.31
C PHE A 67 -9.16 -24.57 3.39
N ARG A 68 -9.16 -24.27 2.08
CA ARG A 68 -10.11 -24.85 1.14
C ARG A 68 -10.00 -26.38 1.10
N ARG A 69 -8.78 -26.92 1.06
CA ARG A 69 -8.52 -28.37 1.07
C ARG A 69 -8.95 -29.03 2.38
N PHE A 70 -8.70 -28.39 3.53
CA PHE A 70 -9.11 -28.90 4.83
C PHE A 70 -10.64 -28.94 4.96
N THR A 71 -11.32 -27.84 4.64
CA THR A 71 -12.79 -27.76 4.65
C THR A 71 -13.41 -28.77 3.70
N ASN A 72 -12.86 -28.97 2.51
CA ASN A 72 -13.35 -29.98 1.57
C ASN A 72 -13.19 -31.42 2.06
N ARG A 73 -12.11 -31.73 2.81
CA ARG A 73 -11.93 -33.06 3.42
C ARG A 73 -12.84 -33.29 4.63
N MET A 74 -13.16 -32.23 5.37
CA MET A 74 -14.01 -32.31 6.58
C MET A 74 -15.51 -32.23 6.27
N SER A 75 -15.90 -31.68 5.12
CA SER A 75 -17.30 -31.59 4.71
C SER A 75 -17.84 -32.93 4.20
N LYS A 76 -19.02 -33.34 4.68
CA LYS A 76 -19.77 -34.49 4.16
C LYS A 76 -20.41 -34.22 2.78
N GLN A 77 -20.47 -32.95 2.36
CA GLN A 77 -21.14 -32.51 1.13
C GLN A 77 -20.07 -32.15 0.09
N ARG A 78 -19.49 -33.17 -0.54
CA ARG A 78 -18.41 -33.03 -1.54
C ARG A 78 -18.86 -32.32 -2.83
N ASP A 79 -20.11 -32.58 -3.24
CA ASP A 79 -20.67 -32.15 -4.52
C ASP A 79 -20.80 -30.61 -4.68
N TYR A 80 -20.97 -29.88 -3.57
CA TYR A 80 -21.05 -28.41 -3.58
C TYR A 80 -19.67 -27.72 -3.51
N LEU A 81 -18.62 -28.49 -3.23
CA LEU A 81 -17.29 -27.94 -3.04
C LEU A 81 -16.42 -28.08 -4.28
N ASP A 82 -16.70 -28.95 -5.24
CA ASP A 82 -15.84 -29.15 -6.43
C ASP A 82 -15.51 -27.86 -7.23
N ASP A 83 -16.32 -26.80 -7.12
CA ASP A 83 -16.04 -25.48 -7.70
C ASP A 83 -15.03 -24.61 -6.91
N TRP A 84 -14.49 -25.08 -5.78
CA TRP A 84 -13.54 -24.29 -4.96
C TRP A 84 -12.20 -24.04 -5.65
N GLU A 85 -11.81 -24.91 -6.59
CA GLU A 85 -10.61 -24.75 -7.42
C GLU A 85 -10.75 -23.65 -8.46
N GLN A 86 -11.98 -23.38 -8.93
CA GLN A 86 -12.25 -22.34 -9.92
C GLN A 86 -12.31 -20.93 -9.30
N LYS A 87 -12.42 -20.81 -7.98
CA LYS A 87 -12.48 -19.51 -7.30
C LYS A 87 -11.12 -18.80 -7.37
N PRO A 88 -11.08 -17.53 -7.81
CA PRO A 88 -9.83 -16.79 -7.95
C PRO A 88 -9.07 -16.76 -6.63
N LEU A 89 -7.75 -16.92 -6.73
CA LEU A 89 -6.85 -16.85 -5.60
C LEU A 89 -6.66 -15.38 -5.17
N PRO A 90 -6.37 -15.11 -3.88
CA PRO A 90 -6.07 -13.76 -3.40
C PRO A 90 -4.99 -13.04 -4.22
N SER A 91 -3.99 -13.74 -4.77
CA SER A 91 -2.99 -13.13 -5.65
C SER A 91 -3.55 -12.63 -6.99
N GLN A 92 -4.64 -13.21 -7.47
CA GLN A 92 -5.28 -12.88 -8.74
C GLN A 92 -6.27 -11.72 -8.62
N THR A 93 -6.72 -11.38 -7.41
CA THR A 93 -7.60 -10.24 -7.17
C THR A 93 -6.85 -8.90 -7.19
N VAL A 94 -5.53 -8.92 -7.01
CA VAL A 94 -4.69 -7.72 -6.99
C VAL A 94 -4.00 -7.50 -8.35
N HIS A 95 -4.30 -6.38 -9.01
CA HIS A 95 -3.67 -6.02 -10.28
C HIS A 95 -2.15 -5.89 -10.18
N LYS A 96 -1.44 -6.35 -11.21
CA LYS A 96 0.03 -6.41 -11.22
C LYS A 96 0.73 -5.04 -11.08
N THR A 97 0.04 -3.97 -11.41
CA THR A 97 0.59 -2.61 -11.42
C THR A 97 0.41 -1.88 -10.10
N LEU A 98 -0.57 -2.27 -9.27
CA LEU A 98 -0.92 -1.56 -8.03
C LEU A 98 0.19 -1.65 -6.97
N PRO A 99 0.72 -2.82 -6.58
CA PRO A 99 1.76 -2.88 -5.55
C PRO A 99 3.00 -2.07 -5.93
N ARG A 100 3.39 -2.13 -7.22
CA ARG A 100 4.55 -1.39 -7.74
C ARG A 100 4.32 0.12 -7.71
N PHE A 101 3.10 0.57 -7.98
CA PHE A 101 2.71 1.97 -7.89
C PHE A 101 2.80 2.48 -6.44
N PHE A 102 2.16 1.78 -5.51
CA PHE A 102 2.15 2.15 -4.09
C PHE A 102 3.56 2.15 -3.48
N LEU A 103 4.37 1.11 -3.76
CA LEU A 103 5.75 1.04 -3.27
C LEU A 103 6.64 2.12 -3.89
N PHE A 104 6.49 2.45 -5.18
CA PHE A 104 7.28 3.51 -5.81
C PHE A 104 6.97 4.88 -5.21
N HIS A 105 5.69 5.22 -5.04
CA HIS A 105 5.31 6.49 -4.42
C HIS A 105 5.66 6.53 -2.93
N GLY A 106 5.45 5.43 -2.20
CA GLY A 106 5.82 5.31 -0.80
C GLY A 106 7.32 5.46 -0.57
N THR A 107 8.16 4.81 -1.39
CA THR A 107 9.63 4.94 -1.29
C THR A 107 10.10 6.35 -1.63
N LEU A 108 9.54 7.00 -2.65
CA LEU A 108 9.88 8.38 -3.00
C LEU A 108 9.53 9.36 -1.88
N LEU A 109 8.34 9.22 -1.28
CA LEU A 109 7.93 10.00 -0.10
C LEU A 109 8.81 9.68 1.12
N GLY A 110 9.18 8.41 1.32
CA GLY A 110 10.07 7.98 2.39
C GLY A 110 11.48 8.56 2.27
N VAL A 111 12.05 8.62 1.06
CA VAL A 111 13.35 9.27 0.82
C VAL A 111 13.24 10.77 1.12
N SER A 112 12.15 11.41 0.71
CA SER A 112 11.89 12.83 0.98
C SER A 112 11.77 13.09 2.49
N LEU A 113 11.11 12.19 3.22
CA LEU A 113 11.02 12.22 4.68
C LEU A 113 12.40 12.08 5.33
N LEU A 114 13.22 11.13 4.90
CA LEU A 114 14.57 10.94 5.43
C LEU A 114 15.46 12.17 5.19
N ALA A 115 15.34 12.80 4.01
CA ALA A 115 16.03 14.03 3.70
C ALA A 115 15.60 15.18 4.63
N LEU A 116 14.30 15.35 4.88
CA LEU A 116 13.78 16.36 5.80
C LEU A 116 14.19 16.11 7.26
N LEU A 117 14.17 14.85 7.70
CA LEU A 117 14.65 14.46 9.03
C LEU A 117 16.13 14.76 9.20
N PHE A 118 16.94 14.46 8.19
CA PHE A 118 18.37 14.77 8.20
C PHE A 118 18.60 16.27 8.33
N LEU A 119 17.89 17.10 7.56
CA LEU A 119 17.96 18.57 7.65
C LEU A 119 17.50 19.11 9.01
N TYR A 120 16.43 18.54 9.57
CA TYR A 120 15.89 18.95 10.87
C TYR A 120 16.87 18.67 12.01
N TYR A 121 17.59 17.54 11.97
CA TYR A 121 18.55 17.18 13.02
C TYR A 121 19.97 17.74 12.77
N SER A 122 20.29 18.14 11.53
CA SER A 122 21.55 18.80 11.22
C SER A 122 21.57 20.29 11.58
N THR A 123 20.41 20.86 11.89
CA THR A 123 20.22 22.27 12.31
C THR A 123 20.11 22.32 13.82
#